data_AF-A0A0N1QXG4-F1
#
_entry.id   AF-A0A0N1QXG4-F1
#
_cell.length_a   1.000
_cell.length_b   1.000
_cell.length_c   1.000
_cell.angle_alpha   90.00
_cell.angle_beta   90.00
_cell.angle_gamma   90.00
#
_symmetry.space_group_name_H-M   'P 1'
#
loop_
_entity.id
_entity.type
_entity.pdbx_description
1 polymer ?
#
loop_
_entity_poly.entity_id
_entity_poly.type
_entity_poly.pdbx_seq_one_letter_code
_entity_poly.pdbx_strand_id
1 'polypeptide(L)' 'MRLNEDFRLQLENEMRKDGDNALASWIKRILRKELQLRGIEPKG' A
#
# COMPACT_ATOMS: atom_id res chain seq x y z
N MET A 1 -6.98 12.05 -0.56
CA MET A 1 -7.95 11.03 -0.14
C MET A 1 -7.87 10.88 1.36
N ARG A 2 -9.00 10.98 2.08
CA ARG A 2 -9.04 10.74 3.52
C ARG A 2 -9.42 9.27 3.74
N LEU A 3 -8.57 8.52 4.41
CA LEU A 3 -8.88 7.16 4.85
C LEU A 3 -9.72 7.25 6.13
N ASN A 4 -10.68 6.35 6.29
CA ASN A 4 -11.28 6.11 7.60
C ASN A 4 -10.17 5.65 8.56
N GLU A 5 -10.27 6.04 9.84
CA GLU A 5 -9.28 5.75 10.87
C GLU A 5 -9.06 4.24 11.05
N ASP A 6 -10.14 3.47 11.09
CA ASP A 6 -10.07 1.99 11.18
C ASP A 6 -9.31 1.39 10.00
N PHE A 7 -9.59 1.88 8.79
CA PHE A 7 -8.93 1.40 7.59
C PHE A 7 -7.46 1.80 7.56
N ARG A 8 -7.13 2.99 8.06
CA ARG A 8 -5.73 3.42 8.22
C ARG A 8 -4.99 2.51 9.21
N LEU A 9 -5.58 2.17 10.34
CA LEU A 9 -4.97 1.29 11.35
C LEU A 9 -4.70 -0.10 10.78
N GLN A 10 -5.65 -0.66 10.01
CA GLN A 10 -5.44 -1.93 9.31
C GLN A 10 -4.22 -1.87 8.38
N LEU A 11 -4.13 -0.82 7.54
CA LEU A 11 -3.01 -0.65 6.62
C LEU A 11 -1.67 -0.47 7.36
N GLU A 12 -1.64 0.29 8.46
CA GLU A 12 -0.44 0.45 9.28
C GLU A 12 0.01 -0.86 9.93
N ASN A 13 -0.93 -1.72 10.35
CA ASN A 13 -0.60 -3.03 10.92
C ASN A 13 0.00 -3.98 9.88
N GLU A 14 -0.57 -4.05 8.68
CA GLU A 14 -0.01 -4.85 7.59
C GLU A 14 1.34 -4.29 7.10
N MET A 15 1.48 -2.97 7.01
CA MET A 15 2.75 -2.32 6.71
C MET A 15 3.86 -2.74 7.68
N ARG A 16 3.58 -2.76 8.98
CA ARG A 16 4.55 -3.17 10.01
C ARG A 16 4.93 -4.65 9.87
N LYS A 17 4.00 -5.52 9.50
CA LYS A 17 4.29 -6.95 9.23
C LYS A 17 5.22 -7.13 8.03
N ASP A 18 5.09 -6.25 7.03
CA ASP A 18 5.99 -6.18 5.87
C ASP A 18 7.36 -5.57 6.19
N GLY A 19 7.58 -5.06 7.41
CA GLY A 19 8.82 -4.40 7.84
C GLY A 19 8.99 -2.96 7.34
N ASP A 20 7.92 -2.35 6.82
CA ASP A 20 7.93 -0.96 6.36
C ASP A 20 7.51 0.00 7.49
N ASN A 21 8.06 1.22 7.47
CA ASN A 21 7.74 2.28 8.44
C ASN A 21 7.04 3.49 7.82
N ALA A 22 6.86 3.50 6.50
CA ALA A 22 6.31 4.62 5.75
C ALA A 22 5.06 4.20 4.96
N LEU A 23 3.88 4.52 5.50
CA LEU A 23 2.59 4.06 4.98
C LEU A 23 2.37 4.43 3.51
N ALA A 24 2.69 5.66 3.12
CA ALA A 24 2.51 6.11 1.74
C ALA A 24 3.39 5.35 0.75
N SER A 25 4.65 5.06 1.10
CA SER A 25 5.58 4.30 0.27
C SER A 25 5.16 2.83 0.18
N TRP A 26 4.74 2.26 1.31
CA TRP A 26 4.21 0.90 1.36
C TRP A 26 2.97 0.74 0.48
N ILE A 27 1.97 1.64 0.60
CA ILE A 27 0.77 1.61 -0.24
C ILE A 27 1.14 1.69 -1.73
N LYS A 28 2.05 2.59 -2.12
CA LYS A 28 2.52 2.67 -3.52
C LYS A 28 3.13 1.36 -3.98
N ARG A 29 3.94 0.71 -3.14
CA ARG A 29 4.57 -0.59 -3.44
C ARG A 29 3.52 -1.68 -3.66
N ILE A 30 2.52 -1.77 -2.77
CA ILE A 30 1.41 -2.73 -2.90
C ILE A 30 0.60 -2.47 -4.18
N LEU A 31 0.25 -1.22 -4.46
CA LEU A 31 -0.49 -0.87 -5.68
C LEU A 31 0.28 -1.18 -6.96
N ARG A 32 1.60 -0.93 -7.00
CA ARG A 32 2.44 -1.29 -8.15
C ARG A 32 2.46 -2.80 -8.37
N LYS A 33 2.60 -3.59 -7.30
CA LYS A 33 2.53 -5.06 -7.39
C LYS A 33 1.18 -5.52 -7.93
N GLU A 34 0.08 -4.95 -7.44
CA GLU A 34 -1.27 -5.30 -7.90
C GLU A 34 -1.49 -4.95 -9.38
N LEU A 35 -0.99 -3.79 -9.83
CA LEU A 35 -1.04 -3.42 -11.25
C LEU A 35 -0.27 -4.42 -12.12
N GLN A 36 0.96 -4.79 -11.71
CA GLN A 36 1.76 -5.78 -12.41
C GLN A 36 1.07 -7.15 -12.48
N LEU A 37 0.44 -7.61 -11.40
CA LEU A 37 -0.32 -8.87 -11.37
C LEU A 37 -1.49 -8.86 -12.36
N ARG A 38 -2.07 -7.69 -12.63
CA ARG A 38 -3.13 -7.49 -13.62
C ARG A 38 -2.60 -7.26 -15.05
N GLY A 39 -1.28 -7.35 -15.27
CA GLY A 39 -0.64 -7.08 -16.56
C GLY A 39 -0.60 -5.60 -16.93
N ILE A 40 -0.83 -4.70 -15.98
CA ILE A 40 -0.78 -3.25 -16.18
C ILE A 40 0.60 -2.76 -15.79
N GLU A 41 1.31 -2.16 -16.74
CA GLU A 41 2.59 -1.52 -16.45
C GLU A 41 2.38 -0.30 -15.54
N PRO A 42 2.96 -0.28 -14.33
CA PRO A 42 2.80 0.84 -13.41
C PRO A 42 3.54 2.05 -13.97
N LYS A 43 2.81 3.11 -14.29
CA LYS A 43 3.37 4.40 -14.71
C LYS A 43 3.62 5.28 -13.48
N GLY A 44 4.87 5.71 -13.27
CA GLY A 44 5.29 6.55 -12.13
C GLY A 44 5.79 5.76 -10.94
#